data_AF-A0A2N2IPD5-F1
#
_entry.id   AF-A0A2N2IPD5-F1
#
_cell.length_a   1.000
_cell.length_b   1.000
_cell.length_c   1.000
_cell.angle_alpha   90.00
_cell.angle_beta   90.00
_cell.angle_gamma   90.00
#
_symmetry.space_group_name_H-M   'P 1'
#
loop_
_entity.id
_entity.type
_entity.pdbx_description
1 polymer ?
#
loop_
_entity_poly.entity_id
_entity_poly.type
_entity_poly.pdbx_seq_one_letter_code
_entity_poly.pdbx_strand_id
1 'polypeptide(L)'
;MQENIMKHQTLAVLLAAALACCHRPSAEMAPPPTTAAPHQGTEYVPPATTPGVDGWVMYVNAKPYTPANVKDFRPGFATPEAALLHFYASKMRGDEDWKQALVNESIPDWDRVFSAAMFKRLQEKLDRSRNWNYLEISLVGKKESGDRIHIKIKARIEAGGRMESGTDDATLMKIGDRWVVVSIPT
;
A
#
# COMPACT_ATOMS: atom_id res chain seq x y z
N MET A 1 59.29 13.04 -7.77
CA MET A 1 58.95 13.75 -6.51
C MET A 1 57.55 13.34 -6.09
N GLN A 2 57.25 13.08 -4.82
CA GLN A 2 58.13 12.66 -3.72
C GLN A 2 57.22 12.06 -2.63
N GLU A 3 57.70 11.08 -1.87
CA GLU A 3 56.95 10.58 -0.71
C GLU A 3 56.81 11.66 0.36
N ASN A 4 55.79 11.56 1.20
CA ASN A 4 56.01 11.87 2.62
C ASN A 4 55.14 11.00 3.54
N ILE A 5 55.80 10.25 4.43
CA ILE A 5 55.19 9.40 5.45
C ILE A 5 55.82 9.77 6.81
N MET A 6 55.06 10.49 7.64
CA MET A 6 55.36 10.79 9.05
C MET A 6 54.18 10.26 9.87
N LYS A 7 54.23 9.23 10.74
CA LYS A 7 55.27 8.57 11.57
C LYS A 7 55.70 9.30 12.86
N HIS A 8 55.15 8.81 13.99
CA HIS A 8 55.61 8.94 15.40
C HIS A 8 55.53 10.36 16.02
N GLN A 9 55.41 10.60 17.35
CA GLN A 9 55.55 9.82 18.61
C GLN A 9 54.36 10.18 19.56
N THR A 10 53.82 9.41 20.53
CA THR A 10 54.32 8.47 21.58
C THR A 10 54.70 9.12 22.93
N LEU A 11 53.82 9.01 23.95
CA LEU A 11 54.03 8.80 25.42
C LEU A 11 52.63 8.95 26.10
N ALA A 12 52.06 8.13 27.01
CA ALA A 12 52.46 7.09 28.00
C ALA A 12 52.50 7.57 29.48
N VAL A 13 52.43 6.63 30.47
CA VAL A 13 52.40 6.82 31.96
C VAL A 13 51.05 7.38 32.47
N LEU A 14 50.25 6.82 33.43
CA LEU A 14 50.09 5.60 34.29
C LEU A 14 48.54 5.39 34.48
N LEU A 15 47.87 4.30 34.90
CA LEU A 15 48.13 3.01 35.60
C LEU A 15 47.57 2.93 37.05
N ALA A 16 46.34 2.42 37.22
CA ALA A 16 45.81 1.75 38.43
C ALA A 16 44.69 0.77 37.98
N ALA A 17 44.66 -0.54 38.22
CA ALA A 17 45.08 -1.43 39.33
C ALA A 17 44.04 -1.62 40.44
N ALA A 18 43.12 -2.58 40.26
CA ALA A 18 42.44 -3.31 41.35
C ALA A 18 41.85 -4.65 40.86
N LEU A 19 41.72 -5.62 41.78
CA LEU A 19 41.26 -6.99 41.55
C LEU A 19 39.73 -7.10 41.48
N ALA A 20 39.21 -8.13 40.79
CA ALA A 20 38.42 -9.19 41.42
C ALA A 20 38.05 -10.31 40.41
N CYS A 21 37.95 -11.55 40.88
CA CYS A 21 37.44 -12.67 40.09
C CYS A 21 35.91 -12.74 40.14
N CYS A 22 35.27 -12.97 38.99
CA CYS A 22 34.02 -13.73 38.91
C CYS A 22 33.84 -14.34 37.53
N HIS A 23 33.80 -15.67 37.45
CA HIS A 23 33.29 -16.36 36.27
C HIS A 23 31.78 -16.13 36.17
N ARG A 24 31.31 -15.65 35.02
CA ARG A 24 29.90 -15.79 34.63
C ARG A 24 29.81 -15.94 33.12
N PRO A 25 29.48 -17.12 32.56
CA PRO A 25 29.10 -17.20 31.17
C PRO A 25 27.82 -16.38 31.00
N SER A 26 27.85 -15.35 30.16
CA SER A 26 26.64 -14.65 29.75
C SER A 26 25.80 -15.64 28.94
N ALA A 27 24.70 -16.09 29.53
CA ALA A 27 23.74 -16.91 28.82
C ALA A 27 23.25 -16.16 27.58
N GLU A 28 23.15 -16.88 26.47
CA GLU A 28 22.65 -16.42 25.19
C GLU A 28 21.21 -15.95 25.33
N MET A 29 21.02 -14.65 25.56
CA MET A 29 19.71 -14.01 25.51
C MET A 29 19.58 -13.31 24.17
N ALA A 30 19.30 -14.11 23.14
CA ALA A 30 18.79 -13.61 21.88
C ALA A 30 17.61 -12.65 22.16
N PRO A 31 17.44 -11.57 21.36
CA PRO A 31 16.26 -10.74 21.50
C PRO A 31 15.01 -11.62 21.40
N PRO A 32 13.98 -11.42 22.23
CA PRO A 32 12.74 -12.16 22.07
C PRO A 32 12.26 -11.96 20.63
N PRO A 33 11.76 -13.01 19.95
CA PRO A 33 11.21 -12.82 18.62
C PRO A 33 10.12 -11.76 18.73
N THR A 34 10.30 -10.65 18.01
CA THR A 34 9.24 -9.66 17.85
C THR A 34 8.16 -10.31 17.00
N THR A 35 7.29 -11.06 17.68
CA THR A 35 5.99 -11.45 17.17
C THR A 35 5.26 -10.16 16.87
N ALA A 36 5.41 -9.68 15.63
CA ALA A 36 4.62 -8.58 15.11
C ALA A 36 3.17 -8.97 15.32
N ALA A 37 2.48 -8.27 16.22
CA ALA A 37 1.12 -8.60 16.58
C ALA A 37 0.31 -8.64 15.28
N PRO A 38 -0.42 -9.73 14.99
CA PRO A 38 -1.18 -9.81 13.76
C PRO A 38 -2.16 -8.64 13.77
N HIS A 39 -2.01 -7.73 12.81
CA HIS A 39 -2.86 -6.55 12.66
C HIS A 39 -4.25 -7.00 12.19
N GLN A 40 -5.02 -7.58 13.13
CA GLN A 40 -6.43 -7.95 12.97
C GLN A 40 -7.28 -6.67 12.95
N GLY A 41 -7.10 -5.87 11.90
CA GLY A 41 -8.13 -4.95 11.47
C GLY A 41 -9.40 -5.76 11.18
N THR A 42 -10.55 -5.26 11.63
CA THR A 42 -11.85 -5.87 11.36
C THR A 42 -12.02 -6.10 9.87
N GLU A 43 -12.29 -7.34 9.46
CA GLU A 43 -12.40 -7.72 8.06
C GLU A 43 -13.41 -6.84 7.32
N TYR A 44 -13.02 -6.35 6.15
CA TYR A 44 -13.85 -5.45 5.37
C TYR A 44 -15.01 -6.20 4.71
N VAL A 45 -16.24 -5.86 5.11
CA VAL A 45 -17.47 -6.34 4.50
C VAL A 45 -17.87 -5.40 3.35
N PRO A 46 -17.96 -5.89 2.09
CA PRO A 46 -18.47 -5.10 0.97
C PRO A 46 -19.93 -4.65 1.19
N PRO A 47 -20.38 -3.54 0.56
CA PRO A 47 -21.77 -3.12 0.65
C PRO A 47 -22.71 -4.16 0.02
N ALA A 48 -23.95 -4.21 0.52
CA ALA A 48 -25.01 -4.97 -0.13
C ALA A 48 -25.23 -4.50 -1.57
N THR A 49 -25.77 -5.36 -2.44
CA THR A 49 -25.87 -5.10 -3.87
C THR A 49 -27.29 -5.27 -4.42
N THR A 50 -27.56 -4.61 -5.54
CA THR A 50 -28.80 -4.75 -6.31
C THR A 50 -28.48 -4.82 -7.82
N PRO A 51 -29.28 -5.52 -8.66
CA PRO A 51 -29.08 -5.51 -10.11
C PRO A 51 -29.11 -4.09 -10.70
N GLY A 52 -28.24 -3.85 -11.68
CA GLY A 52 -28.22 -2.64 -12.51
C GLY A 52 -28.40 -2.94 -14.00
N VAL A 53 -28.12 -1.96 -14.84
CA VAL A 53 -28.17 -2.08 -16.31
C VAL A 53 -26.85 -2.60 -16.89
N ASP A 54 -26.88 -3.16 -18.10
CA ASP A 54 -25.70 -3.54 -18.90
C ASP A 54 -24.69 -4.46 -18.19
N GLY A 55 -25.17 -5.33 -17.27
CA GLY A 55 -24.33 -6.23 -16.47
C GLY A 55 -23.60 -5.54 -15.31
N TRP A 56 -23.96 -4.30 -14.95
CA TRP A 56 -23.55 -3.69 -13.69
C TRP A 56 -24.39 -4.23 -12.53
N VAL A 57 -23.74 -4.36 -11.38
CA VAL A 57 -24.33 -4.62 -10.07
C VAL A 57 -24.06 -3.38 -9.21
N MET A 58 -25.11 -2.73 -8.71
CA MET A 58 -25.00 -1.46 -8.00
C MET A 58 -24.84 -1.70 -6.49
N TYR A 59 -24.00 -0.91 -5.82
CA TYR A 59 -23.88 -0.96 -4.36
C TYR A 59 -25.00 -0.18 -3.69
N VAL A 60 -25.59 -0.75 -2.66
CA VAL A 60 -26.65 -0.16 -1.83
C VAL A 60 -26.02 0.44 -0.58
N ASN A 61 -26.31 1.71 -0.31
CA ASN A 61 -25.83 2.45 0.88
C ASN A 61 -24.30 2.42 1.09
N ALA A 62 -23.52 2.42 0.01
CA ALA A 62 -22.06 2.50 0.10
C ALA A 62 -21.61 3.80 0.78
N LYS A 63 -20.86 3.66 1.88
CA LYS A 63 -20.34 4.79 2.66
C LYS A 63 -19.29 5.60 1.86
N PRO A 64 -19.30 6.94 1.92
CA PRO A 64 -18.20 7.76 1.41
C PRO A 64 -16.96 7.69 2.33
N TYR A 65 -15.81 7.46 1.71
CA TYR A 65 -14.50 7.47 2.36
C TYR A 65 -13.85 8.84 2.17
N THR A 66 -13.28 9.40 3.24
CA THR A 66 -12.66 10.73 3.27
C THR A 66 -11.42 10.70 4.18
N PRO A 67 -10.44 11.62 4.03
CA PRO A 67 -9.25 11.66 4.89
C PRO A 67 -9.54 11.57 6.39
N ALA A 68 -10.63 12.19 6.86
CA ALA A 68 -11.06 12.15 8.25
C ALA A 68 -11.53 10.78 8.74
N ASN A 69 -12.01 9.90 7.86
CA ASN A 69 -12.56 8.58 8.22
C ASN A 69 -11.73 7.37 7.72
N VAL A 70 -10.61 7.61 7.03
CA VAL A 70 -9.70 6.54 6.54
C VAL A 70 -8.36 6.43 7.27
N LYS A 71 -8.08 7.32 8.24
CA LYS A 71 -6.78 7.42 8.95
C LYS A 71 -6.20 6.06 9.37
N ASP A 72 -7.01 5.26 10.05
CA ASP A 72 -6.62 3.96 10.60
C ASP A 72 -7.20 2.78 9.76
N PHE A 73 -7.81 3.07 8.61
CA PHE A 73 -8.52 2.09 7.77
C PHE A 73 -7.58 1.34 6.83
N ARG A 74 -7.41 0.03 7.09
CA ARG A 74 -6.63 -0.92 6.28
C ARG A 74 -7.50 -2.15 5.96
N PRO A 75 -8.35 -2.11 4.92
CA PRO A 75 -9.34 -3.16 4.65
C PRO A 75 -8.75 -4.48 4.10
N GLY A 76 -7.46 -4.51 3.76
CA GLY A 76 -6.81 -5.69 3.19
C GLY A 76 -7.14 -5.91 1.71
N PHE A 77 -7.05 -7.17 1.26
CA PHE A 77 -7.01 -7.52 -0.17
C PHE A 77 -7.86 -8.76 -0.54
N ALA A 78 -8.70 -9.24 0.39
CA ALA A 78 -9.52 -10.46 0.21
C ALA A 78 -10.71 -10.24 -0.75
N THR A 79 -11.18 -9.00 -0.88
CA THR A 79 -12.24 -8.59 -1.83
C THR A 79 -11.71 -7.48 -2.76
N PRO A 80 -12.26 -7.33 -3.98
CA PRO A 80 -11.82 -6.27 -4.89
C PRO A 80 -12.20 -4.88 -4.35
N GLU A 81 -13.31 -4.77 -3.61
CA GLU A 81 -13.68 -3.57 -2.88
C GLU A 81 -12.64 -3.20 -1.81
N ALA A 82 -12.16 -4.18 -1.02
CA ALA A 82 -11.11 -3.95 -0.03
C ALA A 82 -9.81 -3.47 -0.68
N ALA A 83 -9.34 -4.17 -1.72
CA ALA A 83 -8.08 -3.82 -2.40
C ALA A 83 -8.13 -2.40 -3.01
N LEU A 84 -9.25 -2.01 -3.63
CA LEU A 84 -9.42 -0.66 -4.18
C LEU A 84 -9.51 0.41 -3.09
N LEU A 85 -10.22 0.12 -1.99
CA LEU A 85 -10.32 1.03 -0.86
C LEU A 85 -8.99 1.17 -0.10
N HIS A 86 -8.16 0.12 -0.02
CA HIS A 86 -6.81 0.21 0.53
C HIS A 86 -5.93 1.18 -0.28
N PHE A 87 -6.00 1.12 -1.61
CA PHE A 87 -5.33 2.07 -2.51
C PHE A 87 -5.75 3.53 -2.21
N TYR A 88 -7.05 3.82 -2.23
CA TYR A 88 -7.52 5.19 -2.03
C TYR A 88 -7.37 5.70 -0.60
N ALA A 89 -7.61 4.86 0.41
CA ALA A 89 -7.41 5.20 1.81
C ALA A 89 -5.94 5.60 2.09
N SER A 90 -4.99 4.93 1.45
CA SER A 90 -3.57 5.28 1.51
C SER A 90 -3.27 6.61 0.81
N LYS A 91 -3.75 6.80 -0.43
CA LYS A 91 -3.64 8.09 -1.15
C LYS A 91 -4.21 9.27 -0.36
N MET A 92 -5.33 9.08 0.35
CA MET A 92 -5.96 10.08 1.23
C MET A 92 -5.14 10.42 2.49
N ARG A 93 -4.24 9.54 2.93
CA ARG A 93 -3.35 9.76 4.10
C ARG A 93 -1.98 10.30 3.73
N GLY A 94 -1.60 10.23 2.45
CA GLY A 94 -0.25 10.57 1.98
C GLY A 94 0.81 9.54 2.34
N ASP A 95 0.42 8.32 2.74
CA ASP A 95 1.36 7.20 2.94
C ASP A 95 1.58 6.39 1.64
N GLU A 96 2.48 5.41 1.67
CA GLU A 96 2.83 4.59 0.50
C GLU A 96 2.15 3.21 0.47
N ASP A 97 1.25 2.91 1.40
CA ASP A 97 0.57 1.60 1.48
C ASP A 97 -0.23 1.23 0.22
N TRP A 98 -0.59 2.23 -0.61
CA TRP A 98 -1.25 2.05 -1.89
C TRP A 98 -0.44 1.19 -2.86
N LYS A 99 0.90 1.19 -2.74
CA LYS A 99 1.78 0.31 -3.54
C LYS A 99 1.47 -1.16 -3.31
N GLN A 100 1.04 -1.53 -2.09
CA GLN A 100 0.64 -2.91 -1.76
C GLN A 100 -0.65 -3.35 -2.47
N ALA A 101 -1.51 -2.41 -2.87
CA ALA A 101 -2.75 -2.72 -3.60
C ALA A 101 -2.52 -2.91 -5.11
N LEU A 102 -1.32 -2.63 -5.63
CA LEU A 102 -0.98 -2.79 -7.04
C LEU A 102 -0.35 -4.16 -7.32
N VAL A 103 -0.39 -4.57 -8.59
CA VAL A 103 0.49 -5.64 -9.08
C VAL A 103 1.95 -5.22 -8.90
N ASN A 104 2.75 -6.11 -8.32
CA ASN A 104 4.17 -5.92 -8.06
C ASN A 104 4.88 -7.28 -7.95
N GLU A 105 6.22 -7.26 -7.99
CA GLU A 105 7.08 -8.44 -8.13
C GLU A 105 7.00 -9.45 -6.96
N SER A 106 6.44 -9.07 -5.81
CA SER A 106 6.28 -9.97 -4.66
C SER A 106 5.09 -10.93 -4.77
N ILE A 107 4.24 -10.78 -5.79
CA ILE A 107 3.03 -11.58 -5.98
C ILE A 107 3.34 -12.77 -6.91
N PRO A 108 3.04 -14.03 -6.52
CA PRO A 108 3.23 -15.18 -7.40
C PRO A 108 2.48 -15.04 -8.74
N ASP A 109 3.08 -15.53 -9.83
CA ASP A 109 2.53 -15.53 -11.19
C ASP A 109 2.17 -14.13 -11.77
N TRP A 110 2.66 -13.03 -11.18
CA TRP A 110 2.31 -11.67 -11.59
C TRP A 110 2.67 -11.38 -13.07
N ASP A 111 3.80 -11.89 -13.53
CA ASP A 111 4.38 -11.68 -14.86
C ASP A 111 3.56 -12.38 -15.95
N ARG A 112 3.04 -13.57 -15.65
CA ARG A 112 2.15 -14.36 -16.51
C ARG A 112 0.79 -13.69 -16.73
N VAL A 113 0.32 -12.91 -15.76
CA VAL A 113 -1.01 -12.29 -15.74
C VAL A 113 -0.98 -10.81 -16.16
N PHE A 114 0.10 -10.09 -15.85
CA PHE A 114 0.18 -8.63 -15.97
C PHE A 114 1.33 -8.17 -16.86
N SER A 115 1.08 -8.18 -18.17
CA SER A 115 2.06 -7.79 -19.19
C SER A 115 2.68 -6.39 -18.98
N ALA A 116 3.92 -6.20 -19.44
CA ALA A 116 4.63 -4.92 -19.37
C ALA A 116 3.85 -3.73 -20.00
N ALA A 117 3.02 -4.00 -21.01
CA ALA A 117 2.15 -2.99 -21.63
C ALA A 117 1.00 -2.53 -20.70
N MET A 118 0.53 -3.39 -19.79
CA MET A 118 -0.41 -3.02 -18.74
C MET A 118 0.30 -2.28 -17.60
N PHE A 119 1.49 -2.74 -17.20
CA PHE A 119 2.33 -2.06 -16.20
C PHE A 119 2.64 -0.62 -16.61
N LYS A 120 3.09 -0.38 -17.86
CA LYS A 120 3.34 0.97 -18.37
C LYS A 120 2.10 1.87 -18.31
N ARG A 121 0.93 1.37 -18.73
CA ARG A 121 -0.34 2.12 -18.67
C ARG A 121 -0.76 2.45 -17.25
N LEU A 122 -0.49 1.55 -16.28
CA LEU A 122 -0.72 1.81 -14.86
C LEU A 122 0.24 2.88 -14.33
N GLN A 123 1.52 2.87 -14.72
CA GLN A 123 2.48 3.94 -14.38
C GLN A 123 2.07 5.29 -14.96
N GLU A 124 1.76 5.37 -16.26
CA GLU A 124 1.27 6.59 -16.93
C GLU A 124 0.06 7.21 -16.21
N LYS A 125 -0.80 6.36 -15.65
CA LYS A 125 -1.96 6.75 -14.83
C LYS A 125 -1.59 7.21 -13.41
N LEU A 126 -0.66 6.52 -12.75
CA LEU A 126 -0.16 6.88 -11.42
C LEU A 126 0.64 8.19 -11.43
N ASP A 127 1.36 8.48 -12.52
CA ASP A 127 2.09 9.73 -12.70
C ASP A 127 1.14 10.92 -12.95
N ARG A 128 0.08 10.74 -13.76
CA ARG A 128 -0.94 11.78 -13.95
C ARG A 128 -1.67 12.12 -12.64
N SER A 129 -2.02 11.10 -11.86
CA SER A 129 -2.69 11.23 -10.56
C SER A 129 -1.74 11.50 -9.38
N ARG A 130 -0.45 11.72 -9.62
CA ARG A 130 0.57 11.90 -8.57
C ARG A 130 0.32 13.11 -7.68
N ASN A 131 -0.22 14.19 -8.26
CA ASN A 131 -0.46 15.47 -7.60
C ASN A 131 -1.95 15.68 -7.26
N TRP A 132 -2.73 14.60 -7.12
CA TRP A 132 -4.15 14.64 -6.81
C TRP A 132 -4.40 14.42 -5.32
N ASN A 133 -4.99 15.41 -4.66
CA ASN A 133 -5.49 15.29 -3.29
C ASN A 133 -6.84 14.59 -3.34
N TYR A 134 -6.94 13.34 -2.90
CA TYR A 134 -8.22 12.62 -2.83
C TYR A 134 -8.99 13.08 -1.59
N LEU A 135 -10.18 13.65 -1.81
CA LEU A 135 -11.02 14.25 -0.76
C LEU A 135 -12.21 13.35 -0.40
N GLU A 136 -12.75 12.64 -1.39
CA GLU A 136 -13.88 11.71 -1.23
C GLU A 136 -13.81 10.59 -2.27
N ILE A 137 -14.08 9.35 -1.84
CA ILE A 137 -14.26 8.18 -2.72
C ILE A 137 -15.49 7.41 -2.25
N SER A 138 -16.42 7.13 -3.15
CA SER A 138 -17.61 6.30 -2.89
C SER A 138 -17.69 5.19 -3.93
N LEU A 139 -17.97 3.96 -3.50
CA LEU A 139 -18.23 2.84 -4.41
C LEU A 139 -19.64 3.00 -5.02
N VAL A 140 -19.78 2.83 -6.34
CA VAL A 140 -21.06 3.02 -7.06
C VAL A 140 -21.62 1.70 -7.58
N GLY A 141 -20.78 0.85 -8.16
CA GLY A 141 -21.14 -0.51 -8.57
C GLY A 141 -19.95 -1.30 -9.08
N LYS A 142 -20.16 -2.58 -9.39
CA LYS A 142 -19.17 -3.45 -10.05
C LYS A 142 -19.73 -4.15 -11.27
N LYS A 143 -18.84 -4.56 -12.17
CA LYS A 143 -19.13 -5.38 -13.34
C LYS A 143 -17.97 -6.36 -13.57
N GLU A 144 -18.31 -7.63 -13.76
CA GLU A 144 -17.34 -8.70 -14.03
C GLU A 144 -17.09 -8.82 -15.55
N SER A 145 -15.87 -9.16 -15.94
CA SER A 145 -15.43 -9.16 -17.35
C SER A 145 -14.27 -10.14 -17.54
N GLY A 146 -14.58 -11.44 -17.57
CA GLY A 146 -13.57 -12.50 -17.47
C GLY A 146 -12.83 -12.42 -16.14
N ASP A 147 -11.51 -12.55 -16.16
CA ASP A 147 -10.65 -12.51 -14.95
C ASP A 147 -10.51 -11.10 -14.30
N ARG A 148 -11.37 -10.16 -14.69
CA ARG A 148 -11.37 -8.76 -14.26
C ARG A 148 -12.67 -8.34 -13.62
N ILE A 149 -12.57 -7.50 -12.59
CA ILE A 149 -13.70 -6.77 -12.03
C ILE A 149 -13.46 -5.27 -12.22
N HIS A 150 -14.41 -4.62 -12.89
CA HIS A 150 -14.50 -3.18 -12.98
C HIS A 150 -15.31 -2.67 -11.80
N ILE A 151 -14.74 -1.81 -10.96
CA ILE A 151 -15.47 -1.12 -9.89
C ILE A 151 -15.62 0.35 -10.29
N LYS A 152 -16.87 0.75 -10.50
CA LYS A 152 -17.25 2.14 -10.72
C LYS A 152 -17.22 2.87 -9.38
N ILE A 153 -16.52 3.99 -9.34
CA ILE A 153 -16.39 4.85 -8.16
C ILE A 153 -16.81 6.27 -8.51
N LYS A 154 -17.35 6.99 -7.53
CA LYS A 154 -17.47 8.44 -7.55
C LYS A 154 -16.30 9.02 -6.76
N ALA A 155 -15.55 9.92 -7.38
CA ALA A 155 -14.40 10.58 -6.77
C ALA A 155 -14.65 12.09 -6.65
N ARG A 156 -14.14 12.69 -5.55
CA ARG A 156 -13.93 14.14 -5.41
C ARG A 156 -12.46 14.35 -5.07
N ILE A 157 -11.80 15.17 -5.88
CA ILE A 157 -10.37 15.43 -5.80
C ILE A 157 -10.11 16.94 -5.80
N GLU A 158 -8.92 17.33 -5.36
CA GLU A 158 -8.30 18.59 -5.75
C GLU A 158 -7.06 18.29 -6.61
N ALA A 159 -6.96 18.96 -7.75
CA ALA A 159 -5.82 18.88 -8.64
C ALA A 159 -5.40 20.30 -9.06
N GLY A 160 -4.15 20.69 -8.81
CA GLY A 160 -3.63 22.02 -9.16
C GLY A 160 -4.41 23.20 -8.54
N GLY A 161 -4.95 23.03 -7.33
CA GLY A 161 -5.79 24.02 -6.66
C GLY A 161 -7.22 24.14 -7.21
N ARG A 162 -7.66 23.18 -8.04
CA ARG A 162 -9.04 23.09 -8.55
C ARG A 162 -9.75 21.89 -7.97
N MET A 163 -10.98 22.10 -7.51
CA MET A 163 -11.89 21.06 -7.06
C MET A 163 -12.53 20.39 -8.28
N GLU A 164 -12.38 19.06 -8.40
CA GLU A 164 -12.99 18.27 -9.46
C GLU A 164 -13.76 17.08 -8.87
N SER A 165 -14.80 16.62 -9.56
CA SER A 165 -15.54 15.42 -9.16
C SER A 165 -16.10 14.69 -10.37
N GLY A 166 -15.96 13.37 -10.39
CA GLY A 166 -16.35 12.53 -11.52
C GLY A 166 -16.86 11.16 -11.08
N THR A 167 -17.23 10.33 -12.06
CA THR A 167 -17.57 8.92 -11.86
C THR A 167 -16.98 8.12 -13.00
N ASP A 168 -16.14 7.14 -12.68
CA ASP A 168 -15.27 6.40 -13.60
C ASP A 168 -14.96 5.02 -13.00
N ASP A 169 -14.34 4.10 -13.74
CA ASP A 169 -14.04 2.74 -13.26
C ASP A 169 -12.56 2.44 -13.03
N ALA A 170 -12.28 1.82 -11.88
CA ALA A 170 -11.03 1.14 -11.60
C ALA A 170 -11.16 -0.33 -12.01
N THR A 171 -10.11 -0.90 -12.59
CA THR A 171 -10.08 -2.32 -12.95
C THR A 171 -9.20 -3.07 -11.96
N LEU A 172 -9.68 -4.21 -11.48
CA LEU A 172 -8.98 -5.12 -10.59
C LEU A 172 -8.91 -6.53 -11.19
N MET A 173 -7.92 -7.30 -10.76
CA MET A 173 -7.76 -8.73 -11.06
C MET A 173 -7.45 -9.50 -9.76
N LYS A 174 -7.81 -10.78 -9.71
CA LYS A 174 -7.35 -11.69 -8.64
C LYS A 174 -6.06 -12.38 -9.12
N ILE A 175 -5.02 -12.35 -8.31
CA ILE A 175 -3.77 -13.08 -8.55
C ILE A 175 -3.48 -13.89 -7.29
N GLY A 176 -3.46 -15.22 -7.43
CA GLY A 176 -3.55 -16.14 -6.28
C GLY A 176 -4.79 -15.85 -5.44
N ASP A 177 -4.61 -15.60 -4.15
CA ASP A 177 -5.68 -15.24 -3.21
C ASP A 177 -5.85 -13.74 -2.96
N ARG A 178 -5.13 -12.90 -3.72
CA ARG A 178 -5.11 -11.45 -3.53
C ARG A 178 -5.83 -10.73 -4.67
N TRP A 179 -6.69 -9.76 -4.34
CA TRP A 179 -7.16 -8.77 -5.31
C TRP A 179 -6.17 -7.61 -5.43
N VAL A 180 -5.93 -7.16 -6.66
CA VAL A 180 -5.00 -6.08 -6.99
C VAL A 180 -5.56 -5.15 -8.05
N VAL A 181 -5.24 -3.88 -7.92
CA VAL A 181 -5.62 -2.81 -8.85
C VAL A 181 -4.67 -2.83 -10.05
N VAL A 182 -5.26 -2.94 -11.25
CA VAL A 182 -4.56 -2.99 -12.54
C VAL A 182 -4.81 -1.77 -13.43
N SER A 183 -5.81 -0.95 -13.10
CA SER A 183 -6.10 0.36 -13.72
C SER A 183 -6.90 1.23 -12.76
N ILE A 184 -6.64 2.54 -12.77
CA ILE A 184 -7.34 3.57 -11.97
C ILE A 184 -7.94 4.67 -12.87
N PRO A 185 -9.00 5.37 -12.44
CA PRO A 185 -9.45 6.64 -13.03
C PRO A 185 -8.38 7.73 -13.12
N THR A 186 -8.35 8.48 -14.24
CA THR A 186 -7.31 9.49 -14.60
C THR A 186 -7.71 10.44 -15.72
#